data_AF-A0A524KBD5-F1
#
_entry.id   AF-A0A524KBD5-F1
#
_cell.length_a   1.000
_cell.length_b   1.000
_cell.length_c   1.000
_cell.angle_alpha   90.00
_cell.angle_beta   90.00
_cell.angle_gamma   90.00
#
_symmetry.space_group_name_H-M   'P 1'
#
loop_
_entity.id
_entity.type
_entity.pdbx_description
1 polymer ?
#
loop_
_entity_poly.entity_id
_entity_poly.type
_entity_poly.pdbx_seq_one_letter_code
_entity_poly.pdbx_strand_id
1 'polypeptide(L)'
;MNKYPPGFNGWLITNAGQNVWHDFEKRALEMAAIRQRYSAMAIAQVIRWHTALRGGDDFKLNNNWVPGLARYWMTIHGKNHPGFFQLRDGLGYDL
;
A
#
# COMPACT_ATOMS: atom_id res chain seq x y z
N MET A 1 -6.68 -14.35 12.02
CA MET A 1 -6.27 -14.19 10.60
C MET A 1 -4.99 -13.37 10.57
N ASN A 2 -3.99 -13.74 9.78
CA ASN A 2 -2.73 -12.97 9.72
C ASN A 2 -3.04 -11.60 9.11
N LYS A 3 -2.83 -10.51 9.88
CA LYS A 3 -3.24 -9.14 9.50
C LYS A 3 -2.63 -8.68 8.18
N TYR A 4 -1.49 -9.25 7.79
CA TYR A 4 -0.74 -8.88 6.59
C TYR A 4 -0.36 -10.13 5.78
N PRO A 5 -0.03 -9.97 4.48
CA PRO A 5 0.52 -11.06 3.67
C PRO A 5 1.76 -11.69 4.34
N PRO A 6 2.02 -13.01 4.15
CA PRO A 6 3.21 -13.65 4.68
C PRO A 6 4.49 -12.91 4.29
N GLY A 7 5.39 -12.66 5.25
CA GLY A 7 6.64 -11.94 5.02
C GLY A 7 6.52 -10.41 4.95
N PHE A 8 5.30 -9.84 5.00
CA PHE A 8 5.11 -8.39 4.86
C PHE A 8 5.86 -7.59 5.91
N ASN A 9 5.78 -7.98 7.19
CA ASN A 9 6.47 -7.24 8.26
C ASN A 9 7.99 -7.26 8.08
N GLY A 10 8.56 -8.41 7.70
CA GLY A 10 10.00 -8.54 7.43
C GLY A 10 10.43 -7.72 6.21
N TRP A 11 9.61 -7.69 5.16
CA TRP A 11 9.85 -6.84 4.01
C TRP A 11 9.74 -5.34 4.36
N LEU A 12 8.73 -4.95 5.13
CA LEU A 12 8.44 -3.56 5.49
C LEU A 12 9.61 -2.90 6.23
N ILE A 13 10.35 -3.63 7.06
CA ILE A 13 11.51 -3.10 7.82
C ILE A 13 12.79 -2.98 6.99
N THR A 14 12.82 -3.49 5.76
CA THR A 14 13.98 -3.29 4.86
C THR A 14 14.00 -1.85 4.34
N ASN A 15 15.18 -1.35 3.93
CA ASN A 15 15.29 -0.02 3.32
C ASN A 15 14.35 0.13 2.10
N ALA A 16 14.26 -0.90 1.26
CA ALA A 16 13.38 -0.91 0.11
C ALA A 16 11.89 -0.86 0.51
N GLY A 17 11.50 -1.66 1.52
CA GLY A 17 10.14 -1.66 2.06
C GLY A 17 9.75 -0.32 2.68
N GLN A 18 10.64 0.29 3.47
CA GLN A 18 10.44 1.62 4.06
C GLN A 18 10.28 2.71 3.00
N ASN A 19 11.12 2.71 1.97
CA ASN A 19 11.01 3.69 0.88
C ASN A 19 9.69 3.56 0.11
N VAL A 20 9.24 2.33 -0.17
CA VAL A 20 7.91 2.11 -0.76
C VAL A 20 6.80 2.57 0.16
N TRP A 21 6.90 2.26 1.46
CA TRP A 21 5.89 2.65 2.43
C TRP A 21 5.73 4.17 2.48
N HIS A 22 6.82 4.93 2.57
CA HIS A 22 6.76 6.39 2.59
C HIS A 22 6.11 6.98 1.32
N ASP A 23 6.45 6.48 0.14
CA ASP A 23 5.84 6.96 -1.11
C ASP A 23 4.36 6.55 -1.20
N PHE A 24 4.01 5.34 -0.74
CA PHE A 24 2.63 4.87 -0.68
C PHE A 24 1.78 5.69 0.30
N GLU A 25 2.27 5.90 1.51
CA GLU A 25 1.58 6.65 2.56
C GLU A 25 1.32 8.09 2.12
N LYS A 26 2.36 8.76 1.60
CA LYS A 26 2.23 10.13 1.09
C LYS A 26 1.12 10.25 0.06
N ARG A 27 1.14 9.40 -0.97
CA ARG A 27 0.14 9.42 -2.05
C ARG A 27 -1.25 9.03 -1.57
N ALA A 28 -1.34 8.10 -0.62
CA ALA A 28 -2.61 7.71 -0.02
C ALA A 28 -3.24 8.87 0.76
N LEU A 29 -2.44 9.64 1.52
CA LEU A 29 -2.90 10.84 2.20
C LEU A 29 -3.34 11.94 1.22
N GLU A 30 -2.56 12.18 0.16
CA GLU A 30 -2.93 13.11 -0.92
C GLU A 30 -4.27 12.72 -1.56
N MET A 31 -4.49 11.44 -1.84
CA MET A 31 -5.74 10.94 -2.39
C MET A 31 -6.90 10.97 -1.38
N ALA A 32 -6.63 10.72 -0.10
CA ALA A 32 -7.65 10.76 0.96
C ALA A 32 -8.16 12.18 1.23
N ALA A 33 -7.35 13.21 0.93
CA ALA A 33 -7.78 14.61 0.99
C ALA A 33 -8.82 14.96 -0.10
N ILE A 34 -8.88 14.20 -1.20
CA ILE A 34 -9.75 14.50 -2.36
C ILE A 34 -10.80 13.42 -2.67
N ARG A 35 -10.65 12.20 -2.13
CA ARG A 35 -11.53 11.06 -2.36
C ARG A 35 -11.86 10.36 -1.05
N GLN A 36 -13.12 9.94 -0.91
CA GLN A 36 -13.58 9.14 0.22
C GLN A 36 -13.17 7.66 0.12
N ARG A 37 -12.91 7.17 -1.10
CA ARG A 37 -12.49 5.80 -1.39
C ARG A 37 -11.50 5.81 -2.54
N TYR A 38 -10.49 4.96 -2.47
CA TYR A 38 -9.51 4.84 -3.54
C TYR A 38 -8.87 3.45 -3.63
N SER A 39 -8.25 3.15 -4.77
CA SER A 39 -7.59 1.87 -5.02
C SER A 39 -6.14 1.90 -4.55
N ALA A 40 -5.79 1.02 -3.62
CA ALA A 40 -4.39 0.79 -3.23
C ALA A 40 -3.54 0.32 -4.42
N MET A 41 -4.13 -0.43 -5.35
CA MET A 41 -3.45 -0.87 -6.57
C MET A 41 -3.13 0.32 -7.48
N ALA A 42 -4.02 1.31 -7.59
CA ALA A 42 -3.75 2.50 -8.40
C ALA A 42 -2.52 3.25 -7.88
N ILE A 43 -2.40 3.43 -6.56
CA ILE A 43 -1.22 4.04 -5.94
C ILE A 43 0.04 3.20 -6.22
N ALA A 44 -0.04 1.88 -6.06
CA ALA A 44 1.09 0.99 -6.32
C ALA A 44 1.58 1.06 -7.78
N GLN A 45 0.67 1.20 -8.76
CA GLN A 45 1.05 1.37 -10.17
C GLN A 45 1.75 2.71 -10.43
N VAL A 46 1.29 3.79 -9.78
CA VAL A 46 1.95 5.10 -9.85
C VAL A 46 3.38 5.04 -9.30
N ILE A 47 3.58 4.38 -8.16
CA ILE A 47 4.92 4.18 -7.57
C ILE A 47 5.82 3.42 -8.55
N ARG A 48 5.34 2.29 -9.10
CA ARG A 48 6.11 1.51 -10.09
C ARG A 48 6.51 2.34 -11.30
N TRP A 49 5.58 3.12 -11.84
CA TRP A 49 5.84 3.97 -13.00
C TRP A 49 6.90 5.03 -12.69
N HIS A 50 6.81 5.71 -11.54
CA HIS A 50 7.82 6.68 -11.14
C HIS A 50 9.19 6.05 -10.87
N THR A 51 9.24 4.88 -10.24
CA THR A 51 10.51 4.16 -10.03
C THR A 51 11.15 3.79 -11.37
N ALA A 52 10.36 3.28 -12.32
CA ALA A 52 10.84 2.97 -13.66
C ALA A 52 11.39 4.20 -14.39
N LEU A 53 10.73 5.36 -14.29
CA LEU A 53 11.22 6.62 -14.87
C LEU A 53 12.55 7.11 -14.28
N ARG A 54 12.83 6.80 -13.01
CA ARG A 54 14.08 7.21 -12.34
C ARG A 54 15.30 6.37 -12.77
N GLY A 55 15.14 5.40 -13.66
CA GLY A 55 16.22 4.53 -14.12
C GLY A 55 16.81 3.65 -13.01
N GLY A 56 16.01 3.37 -11.98
CA GLY A 56 16.44 2.48 -10.90
C GLY A 56 16.33 1.03 -11.35
N ASP A 57 17.47 0.41 -11.65
CA ASP A 57 17.52 -1.00 -11.99
C ASP A 57 17.25 -1.86 -10.73
N ASP A 58 16.48 -2.94 -10.93
CA ASP A 58 16.10 -4.04 -10.02
C ASP A 58 14.93 -3.90 -9.04
N PHE A 59 14.55 -2.72 -8.54
CA PHE A 59 13.47 -2.67 -7.54
C PHE A 59 12.05 -2.64 -8.15
N LYS A 60 11.36 -3.78 -8.12
CA LYS A 60 9.94 -3.91 -8.50
C LYS A 60 9.05 -4.13 -7.28
N LEU A 61 8.15 -3.18 -7.00
CA LEU A 61 7.09 -3.39 -6.01
C LEU A 61 6.21 -4.58 -6.41
N ASN A 62 6.24 -5.67 -5.65
CA ASN A 62 5.41 -6.86 -5.90
C ASN A 62 3.93 -6.61 -5.54
N ASN A 63 3.00 -7.09 -6.38
CA ASN A 63 1.55 -7.04 -6.13
C ASN A 63 1.17 -7.66 -4.76
N ASN A 64 1.91 -8.68 -4.32
CA ASN A 64 1.65 -9.38 -3.07
C ASN A 64 1.78 -8.48 -1.82
N TRP A 65 2.50 -7.36 -1.93
CA TRP A 65 2.65 -6.40 -0.84
C TRP A 65 1.55 -5.34 -0.79
N VAL A 66 0.81 -5.12 -1.87
CA VAL A 66 -0.23 -4.08 -1.95
C VAL A 66 -1.34 -4.26 -0.90
N PRO A 67 -1.88 -5.48 -0.66
CA PRO A 67 -2.85 -5.68 0.42
C PRO A 67 -2.27 -5.38 1.81
N GLY A 68 -0.97 -5.67 2.02
CA GLY A 68 -0.27 -5.35 3.26
C GLY A 68 -0.16 -3.84 3.47
N LEU A 69 0.27 -3.11 2.44
CA LEU A 69 0.37 -1.64 2.46
C LEU A 69 -1.00 -0.99 2.76
N ALA A 70 -2.07 -1.43 2.09
CA ALA A 70 -3.42 -0.92 2.33
C ALA A 70 -3.88 -1.17 3.78
N ARG A 71 -3.70 -2.40 4.29
CA ARG A 71 -4.07 -2.76 5.68
C ARG A 71 -3.24 -2.02 6.72
N TYR A 72 -1.96 -1.81 6.45
CA TYR A 72 -1.07 -1.05 7.33
C TYR A 72 -1.48 0.42 7.38
N TRP A 73 -1.77 1.02 6.22
CA TRP A 73 -2.31 2.38 6.15
C TRP A 73 -3.65 2.52 6.86
N MET A 74 -4.58 1.59 6.66
CA MET A 74 -5.87 1.61 7.38
C MET A 74 -5.69 1.43 8.91
N THR A 75 -4.61 0.79 9.36
CA THR A 75 -4.31 0.70 10.80
C THR A 75 -3.88 2.04 11.38
N ILE A 76 -3.10 2.82 10.64
CA ILE A 76 -2.54 4.09 11.10
C ILE A 76 -3.56 5.22 10.93
N HIS A 77 -4.21 5.28 9.77
CA HIS A 77 -5.01 6.43 9.31
C HIS A 77 -6.51 6.14 9.22
N GLY A 78 -6.93 4.86 9.26
CA GLY A 78 -8.30 4.45 8.98
C GLY A 78 -9.36 5.01 9.94
N LYS A 79 -8.97 5.41 11.16
CA LYS A 79 -9.87 6.11 12.09
C LYS A 79 -10.39 7.43 11.49
N ASN A 80 -9.53 8.17 10.78
CA ASN A 80 -9.87 9.44 10.14
C ASN A 80 -10.36 9.26 8.70
N HIS A 81 -10.10 8.10 8.10
CA HIS A 81 -10.43 7.77 6.71
C HIS A 81 -11.14 6.41 6.61
N PRO A 82 -12.32 6.26 7.23
CA PRO A 82 -13.01 4.98 7.32
C PRO A 82 -13.39 4.46 5.93
N GLY A 83 -13.00 3.21 5.65
CA GLY A 83 -13.29 2.56 4.37
C GLY A 83 -12.58 3.16 3.15
N PHE A 84 -11.54 3.98 3.35
CA PHE A 84 -10.80 4.59 2.24
C PHE A 84 -10.22 3.53 1.28
N PHE A 85 -9.56 2.51 1.83
CA PHE A 85 -9.26 1.29 1.10
C PHE A 85 -10.33 0.24 1.38
N GLN A 86 -10.91 -0.33 0.33
CA GLN A 86 -11.77 -1.50 0.43
C GLN A 86 -10.90 -2.73 0.64
N LEU A 87 -10.86 -3.20 1.89
CA LEU A 87 -10.05 -4.33 2.30
C LEU A 87 -10.83 -5.63 2.10
N ARG A 88 -10.15 -6.65 1.56
CA ARG A 88 -10.70 -7.99 1.39
C ARG A 88 -9.76 -9.02 1.99
N ASP A 89 -10.33 -10.11 2.47
CA ASP A 89 -9.60 -11.27 2.93
C ASP A 89 -9.07 -12.10 1.74
N GLY A 90 -8.36 -13.20 2.02
CA GLY A 90 -7.82 -14.08 0.97
C GLY A 90 -8.89 -14.84 0.16
N LEU A 91 -10.14 -14.85 0.62
CA LEU A 91 -11.29 -15.51 0.01
C LEU A 91 -12.19 -14.51 -0.75
N GLY A 92 -11.91 -13.21 -0.65
CA GLY A 92 -12.65 -12.13 -1.31
C GLY A 92 -13.76 -11.50 -0.49
N TYR A 93 -13.93 -11.89 0.77
CA TYR A 93 -14.86 -11.26 1.70
C TYR A 93 -14.30 -9.94 2.23
N ASP A 94 -15.18 -8.99 2.48
CA ASP A 94 -14.79 -7.68 3.03
C ASP A 94 -14.29 -7.81 4.48
N LEU A 95 -13.26 -7.04 4.82
CA LEU A 95 -12.62 -7.00 6.15
C LEU A 95 -13.06 -5.80 6.99
#